data_AF-A0A535AGG3-F1
#
_entry.id   AF-A0A535AGG3-F1
#
_cell.length_a   1.000
_cell.length_b   1.000
_cell.length_c   1.000
_cell.angle_alpha   90.00
_cell.angle_beta   90.00
_cell.angle_gamma   90.00
#
_symmetry.space_group_name_H-M   'P 1'
#
loop_
_entity.id
_entity.type
_entity.pdbx_description
1 polymer ?
#
loop_
_entity_poly.entity_id
_entity_poly.type
_entity_poly.pdbx_seq_one_letter_code
_entity_poly.pdbx_strand_id
1 'polypeptide(L)'
;SMDSIPFGNTDNVFVFWQRYAHDQRARGSKGEYLTDLSLGRLPQVSFIIPSFARGLDEHPPADVSVGMGIQQELITALRQSSAWASSVYLVTYDESGGYFEHVPSAQLDAYGLGIRVPTWVISPFAKKRHLEGTLYEHTSILKFIETVFNLPTLASVNHQFDTSTPGGPNNAASNGQAVGPPAPPRDGRPEIGNLMECFSF
;
A
#
# COMPACT_ATOMS: atom_id res chain seq x y z
N SER A 1 6.74 -10.15 -6.29
CA SER A 1 6.75 -10.23 -4.82
C SER A 1 8.06 -10.80 -4.33
N MET A 2 8.68 -10.12 -3.37
CA MET A 2 9.79 -10.65 -2.56
C MET A 2 9.31 -11.75 -1.59
N ASP A 3 8.38 -12.56 -2.08
CA ASP A 3 7.70 -13.61 -1.39
C ASP A 3 7.64 -14.79 -2.34
N SER A 4 8.14 -15.92 -1.85
CA SER A 4 8.43 -17.10 -2.63
C SER A 4 7.64 -18.28 -2.14
N ILE A 5 6.30 -18.34 -2.25
CA ILE A 5 5.62 -19.62 -1.97
C ILE A 5 4.44 -19.93 -2.92
N PRO A 6 4.39 -21.17 -3.45
CA PRO A 6 3.18 -21.79 -4.00
C PRO A 6 2.06 -22.05 -2.97
N PHE A 7 2.23 -21.69 -1.69
CA PHE A 7 1.32 -22.01 -0.60
C PHE A 7 1.31 -20.87 0.45
N GLY A 8 0.26 -20.05 0.42
CA GLY A 8 -0.37 -19.52 1.64
C GLY A 8 0.40 -18.55 2.54
N ASN A 9 1.37 -17.80 2.04
CA ASN A 9 1.91 -16.63 2.76
C ASN A 9 1.39 -15.36 2.06
N THR A 10 0.57 -14.58 2.76
CA THR A 10 -0.66 -14.00 2.19
C THR A 10 -0.59 -12.54 1.75
N ASP A 11 0.56 -11.88 1.82
CA ASP A 11 0.60 -10.43 1.59
C ASP A 11 0.56 -10.06 0.10
N ASN A 12 0.77 -11.04 -0.79
CA ASN A 12 0.51 -10.84 -2.21
C ASN A 12 -1.00 -10.87 -2.51
N VAL A 13 -1.65 -9.71 -2.42
CA VAL A 13 -3.09 -9.56 -2.61
C VAL A 13 -3.61 -10.04 -3.98
N PHE A 14 -2.77 -10.12 -5.01
CA PHE A 14 -3.19 -10.59 -6.33
C PHE A 14 -3.64 -12.05 -6.33
N VAL A 15 -3.23 -12.86 -5.34
CA VAL A 15 -3.64 -14.27 -5.23
C VAL A 15 -5.13 -14.45 -4.92
N PHE A 16 -5.78 -13.43 -4.35
CA PHE A 16 -7.21 -13.47 -4.04
C PHE A 16 -8.10 -13.19 -5.25
N TRP A 17 -7.52 -12.77 -6.37
CA TRP A 17 -8.25 -12.45 -7.59
C TRP A 17 -8.06 -13.55 -8.62
N GLN A 18 -9.13 -14.29 -8.95
CA GLN A 18 -9.07 -15.45 -9.85
C GLN A 18 -8.30 -15.19 -11.14
N ARG A 19 -8.47 -13.99 -11.74
CA ARG A 19 -7.77 -13.58 -12.96
C ARG A 19 -6.26 -13.45 -12.78
N TYR A 20 -5.81 -12.97 -11.62
CA TYR A 20 -4.42 -12.62 -11.35
C TYR A 20 -3.69 -13.64 -10.47
N ALA A 21 -4.42 -14.59 -9.89
CA ALA A 21 -3.89 -15.52 -8.90
C ALA A 21 -2.70 -16.35 -9.41
N HIS A 22 -2.65 -16.61 -10.71
CA HIS A 22 -1.56 -17.35 -11.36
C HIS A 22 -0.74 -16.49 -12.34
N ASP A 23 -0.95 -15.18 -12.37
CA ASP A 23 -0.19 -14.27 -13.25
C ASP A 23 1.26 -14.16 -12.78
N GLN A 24 2.20 -14.41 -13.69
CA GLN A 24 3.63 -14.33 -13.38
C GLN A 24 4.08 -12.89 -13.14
N ARG A 25 3.38 -11.89 -13.69
CA ARG A 25 3.66 -10.46 -13.47
C ARG A 25 3.37 -10.03 -12.03
N ALA A 26 2.54 -10.78 -11.30
CA ALA A 26 2.26 -10.54 -9.89
C ALA A 26 3.30 -11.20 -8.96
N ARG A 27 4.34 -11.83 -9.51
CA ARG A 27 5.43 -12.50 -8.78
C ARG A 27 6.78 -11.93 -9.24
N GLY A 28 7.80 -11.99 -8.38
CA GLY A 28 9.11 -11.42 -8.70
C GLY A 28 9.92 -11.01 -7.47
N SER A 29 11.13 -11.52 -7.36
CA SER A 29 12.05 -11.44 -6.22
C SER A 29 12.82 -10.12 -6.10
N LYS A 30 13.55 -9.97 -4.99
CA LYS A 30 14.53 -8.87 -4.80
C LYS A 30 15.54 -8.82 -5.93
N GLY A 31 16.05 -9.99 -6.32
CA GLY A 31 17.09 -10.12 -7.34
C GLY A 31 16.57 -9.67 -8.70
N GLU A 32 15.31 -9.95 -9.02
CA GLU A 32 14.67 -9.47 -10.24
C GLU A 32 14.53 -7.96 -10.24
N TYR A 33 14.06 -7.35 -9.15
CA TYR A 33 14.02 -5.89 -9.02
C TYR A 33 15.40 -5.24 -9.24
N LEU A 34 16.44 -5.75 -8.58
CA LEU A 34 17.81 -5.22 -8.74
C LEU A 34 18.35 -5.42 -10.17
N THR A 35 18.01 -6.54 -10.80
CA THR A 35 18.36 -6.82 -12.20
C THR A 35 17.60 -5.92 -13.16
N ASP A 36 16.34 -5.63 -12.88
CA ASP A 36 15.50 -4.77 -13.73
C ASP A 36 15.97 -3.32 -13.70
N LEU A 37 16.44 -2.85 -12.55
CA LEU A 37 17.09 -1.56 -12.40
C LEU A 37 18.38 -1.47 -13.24
N SER A 38 19.23 -2.51 -13.21
CA SER A 38 20.50 -2.49 -13.93
C SER A 38 20.32 -2.60 -15.45
N LEU A 39 19.29 -3.32 -15.90
CA LEU A 39 18.95 -3.49 -17.31
C LEU A 39 18.01 -2.40 -17.86
N GLY A 40 17.57 -1.45 -17.02
CA GLY A 40 16.65 -0.38 -17.43
C GLY A 40 15.27 -0.90 -17.89
N ARG A 41 14.79 -1.99 -17.28
CA ARG A 41 13.54 -2.67 -17.65
C ARG A 41 12.53 -2.73 -16.51
N LEU A 42 12.68 -1.87 -15.50
CA LEU A 42 11.76 -1.80 -14.36
C LEU A 42 10.31 -1.60 -14.86
N PRO A 43 9.33 -2.37 -14.36
CA PRO A 43 7.93 -2.16 -14.69
C PRO A 43 7.44 -0.75 -14.31
N GLN A 44 6.41 -0.27 -15.01
CA GLN A 44 5.78 1.03 -14.72
C GLN A 44 5.24 1.14 -13.28
N VAL A 45 4.78 0.01 -12.73
CA VAL A 45 4.35 -0.11 -11.33
C VAL A 45 4.94 -1.39 -10.77
N SER A 46 5.65 -1.28 -9.64
CA SER A 46 6.23 -2.42 -8.92
C SER A 46 5.79 -2.39 -7.46
N PHE A 47 5.15 -3.46 -6.99
CA PHE A 47 4.84 -3.65 -5.57
C PHE A 47 5.91 -4.56 -4.94
N ILE A 48 6.61 -4.02 -3.94
CA ILE A 48 7.65 -4.74 -3.21
C ILE A 48 7.15 -5.00 -1.80
N ILE A 49 7.03 -6.27 -1.46
CA ILE A 49 6.54 -6.74 -0.17
C ILE A 49 7.61 -7.68 0.39
N PRO A 50 8.31 -7.31 1.48
CA PRO A 50 9.24 -8.20 2.16
C PRO A 50 8.53 -9.42 2.72
N SER A 51 9.26 -10.53 2.89
CA SER A 51 8.65 -11.81 3.30
C SER A 51 8.49 -11.91 4.81
N PHE A 52 7.24 -12.03 5.28
CA PHE A 52 6.89 -12.38 6.66
C PHE A 52 7.52 -13.69 7.12
N ALA A 53 7.40 -14.77 6.31
CA ALA A 53 7.89 -16.09 6.71
C ALA A 53 9.42 -16.16 6.86
N ARG A 54 10.12 -15.17 6.29
CA ARG A 54 11.57 -15.04 6.40
C ARG A 54 12.00 -14.00 7.43
N GLY A 55 11.05 -13.36 8.13
CA GLY A 55 11.30 -12.27 9.08
C GLY A 55 12.00 -11.08 8.43
N LEU A 56 11.67 -10.81 7.17
CA LEU A 56 12.26 -9.70 6.41
C LEU A 56 11.37 -8.46 6.41
N ASP A 57 10.11 -8.61 6.81
CA ASP A 57 9.22 -7.51 7.10
C ASP A 57 9.44 -7.00 8.53
N GLU A 58 8.85 -5.85 8.83
CA GLU A 58 8.94 -5.22 10.16
C GLU A 58 7.80 -5.66 11.07
N HIS A 59 7.10 -6.75 10.74
CA HIS A 59 5.96 -7.25 11.50
C HIS A 59 6.42 -7.74 12.88
N PRO A 60 5.82 -7.28 14.00
CA PRO A 60 6.19 -7.76 15.33
C PRO A 60 6.07 -9.29 15.46
N PRO A 61 7.03 -9.97 16.12
CA PRO A 61 8.14 -9.42 16.90
C PRO A 61 9.46 -9.30 16.12
N ALA A 62 9.43 -9.17 14.79
CA ALA A 62 10.64 -9.07 13.97
C ALA A 62 11.52 -7.87 14.33
N ASP A 63 12.82 -8.00 14.06
CA ASP A 63 13.78 -6.90 14.25
C ASP A 63 13.62 -5.87 13.12
N VAL A 64 13.09 -4.70 13.48
CA VAL A 64 12.86 -3.58 12.57
C VAL A 64 14.13 -3.18 11.80
N SER A 65 15.32 -3.35 12.37
CA SER A 65 16.58 -3.00 11.70
C SER A 65 16.85 -3.84 10.44
N VAL A 66 16.32 -5.07 10.38
CA VAL A 66 16.41 -5.94 9.20
C VAL A 66 15.57 -5.37 8.05
N GLY A 67 14.30 -5.04 8.32
CA GLY A 67 13.40 -4.41 7.35
C GLY A 67 13.93 -3.07 6.87
N MET A 68 14.41 -2.22 7.79
CA MET A 68 15.03 -0.93 7.46
C MET A 68 16.25 -1.09 6.55
N GLY A 69 17.09 -2.10 6.80
CA GLY A 69 18.24 -2.41 5.95
C GLY A 69 17.84 -2.79 4.52
N ILE A 70 16.76 -3.57 4.36
CA ILE A 70 16.21 -3.93 3.06
C ILE A 70 15.63 -2.70 2.35
N GLN A 71 14.87 -1.87 3.06
CA GLN A 71 14.35 -0.62 2.49
C GLN A 71 15.48 0.28 1.99
N GLN A 72 16.54 0.45 2.81
CA GLN A 72 17.71 1.24 2.45
C GLN A 72 18.39 0.69 1.18
N GLU A 73 18.58 -0.63 1.08
CA GLU A 73 19.17 -1.29 -0.09
C GLU A 73 18.37 -0.98 -1.37
N LEU A 74 17.05 -1.17 -1.34
CA LEU A 74 16.19 -1.02 -2.52
C LEU A 74 16.04 0.43 -2.97
N ILE A 75 15.88 1.35 -2.02
CA ILE A 75 15.80 2.79 -2.29
C ILE A 75 17.13 3.28 -2.85
N THR A 76 18.26 2.82 -2.28
CA THR A 76 19.59 3.18 -2.77
C THR A 76 19.81 2.67 -4.19
N ALA A 77 19.45 1.41 -4.46
CA ALA A 77 19.54 0.83 -5.80
C ALA A 77 18.72 1.63 -6.82
N LEU A 78 17.48 2.00 -6.51
CA LEU A 78 16.67 2.85 -7.40
C LEU A 78 17.36 4.18 -7.65
N ARG A 79 17.80 4.88 -6.59
CA ARG A 79 18.44 6.20 -6.67
C ARG A 79 19.73 6.20 -7.50
N GLN A 80 20.43 5.07 -7.57
CA GLN A 80 21.66 4.90 -8.35
C GLN A 80 21.39 4.43 -9.78
N SER A 81 20.17 3.95 -10.08
CA SER A 81 19.80 3.49 -11.41
C SER A 81 19.46 4.63 -12.36
N SER A 82 19.44 4.33 -13.67
CA SER A 82 18.94 5.25 -14.69
C SER A 82 17.45 5.58 -14.55
N ALA A 83 16.68 4.74 -13.85
CA ALA A 83 15.25 4.96 -13.64
C ALA A 83 14.94 6.06 -12.62
N TRP A 84 15.90 6.45 -11.75
CA TRP A 84 15.67 7.40 -10.66
C TRP A 84 15.03 8.71 -11.14
N ALA A 85 15.52 9.26 -12.25
CA ALA A 85 15.09 10.56 -12.77
C ALA A 85 13.60 10.63 -13.13
N SER A 86 12.93 9.48 -13.29
CA SER A 86 11.53 9.37 -13.66
C SER A 86 10.73 8.50 -12.69
N SER A 87 11.20 8.30 -11.45
CA SER A 87 10.60 7.36 -10.50
C SER A 87 10.03 8.02 -9.25
N VAL A 88 9.05 7.35 -8.65
CA VAL A 88 8.54 7.61 -7.30
C VAL A 88 8.63 6.30 -6.52
N TYR A 89 9.26 6.34 -5.35
CA TYR A 89 9.25 5.24 -4.40
C TYR A 89 8.35 5.62 -3.22
N LEU A 90 7.28 4.85 -3.01
CA LEU A 90 6.38 4.99 -1.87
C LEU A 90 6.73 3.90 -0.85
N VAL A 91 7.02 4.30 0.38
CA VAL A 91 7.20 3.38 1.52
C VAL A 91 5.98 3.56 2.42
N THR A 92 5.27 2.49 2.72
CA THR A 92 4.14 2.48 3.66
C THR A 92 4.11 1.14 4.38
N TYR A 93 3.33 1.07 5.45
CA TYR A 93 2.97 -0.17 6.13
C TYR A 93 1.55 -0.56 5.75
N ASP A 94 1.20 -1.82 5.92
CA ASP A 94 -0.16 -2.37 5.74
C ASP A 94 -1.00 -2.22 7.01
N GLU A 95 -0.36 -2.27 8.18
CA GLU A 95 -1.00 -2.11 9.49
C GLU A 95 -0.06 -1.46 10.55
N SER A 96 -0.55 -1.32 11.79
CA SER A 96 0.12 -0.50 12.82
C SER A 96 1.00 -1.28 13.80
N GLY A 97 1.19 -2.59 13.62
CA GLY A 97 1.89 -3.52 14.50
C GLY A 97 1.27 -3.70 15.88
N GLY A 98 0.04 -3.19 16.10
CA GLY A 98 -0.56 -3.07 17.44
C GLY A 98 0.13 -2.05 18.35
N TYR A 99 1.03 -1.20 17.82
CA TYR A 99 1.64 -0.12 18.57
C TYR A 99 0.63 0.98 18.90
N PHE A 100 0.85 1.68 20.02
CA PHE A 100 -0.01 2.78 20.44
C PHE A 100 0.08 3.96 19.46
N GLU A 101 -1.08 4.51 19.10
CA GLU A 101 -1.18 5.76 18.36
C GLU A 101 -2.18 6.70 19.04
N HIS A 102 -1.78 7.97 19.14
CA HIS A 102 -2.52 9.00 19.88
C HIS A 102 -3.61 9.69 19.06
N VAL A 103 -3.51 9.68 17.73
CA VAL A 103 -4.52 10.30 16.86
C VAL A 103 -5.69 9.34 16.68
N PRO A 104 -6.92 9.74 17.09
CA PRO A 104 -8.10 8.93 16.83
C PRO A 104 -8.28 8.68 15.34
N SER A 105 -8.66 7.45 14.98
CA SER A 105 -8.93 7.11 13.58
C SER A 105 -10.06 7.98 13.02
N ALA A 106 -9.89 8.45 11.78
CA ALA A 106 -10.95 9.19 11.10
C ALA A 106 -12.11 8.25 10.75
N GLN A 107 -13.30 8.56 11.27
CA GLN A 107 -14.52 7.81 11.01
C GLN A 107 -15.18 8.27 9.70
N LEU A 108 -14.67 7.80 8.55
CA LEU A 108 -15.23 8.17 7.25
C LEU A 108 -16.39 7.26 6.80
N ASP A 109 -16.49 6.05 7.33
CA ASP A 109 -17.58 5.12 7.08
C ASP A 109 -17.85 4.21 8.27
N ALA A 110 -18.42 3.02 8.07
CA ALA A 110 -18.71 2.07 9.14
C ALA A 110 -17.44 1.58 9.86
N TYR A 111 -16.32 1.41 9.16
CA TYR A 111 -15.06 0.90 9.72
C TYR A 111 -14.10 2.00 10.15
N GLY A 112 -14.17 3.18 9.53
CA GLY A 112 -13.14 4.20 9.67
C GLY A 112 -11.86 3.84 8.91
N LEU A 113 -10.86 4.71 9.01
CA LEU A 113 -9.60 4.54 8.27
C LEU A 113 -8.56 3.64 8.97
N GLY A 114 -8.87 3.13 10.15
CA GLY A 114 -7.92 2.36 10.96
C GLY A 114 -6.87 3.23 11.64
N ILE A 115 -5.87 2.59 12.25
CA ILE A 115 -4.76 3.26 12.93
C ILE A 115 -3.81 3.85 11.88
N ARG A 116 -3.33 5.07 12.12
CA ARG A 116 -2.41 5.75 11.20
C ARG A 116 -1.09 4.99 11.10
N VAL A 117 -0.63 4.77 9.87
CA VAL A 117 0.70 4.24 9.56
C VAL A 117 1.61 5.32 8.97
N PRO A 118 2.94 5.22 9.13
CA PRO A 118 3.88 6.07 8.42
C PRO A 118 3.82 5.84 6.90
N THR A 119 4.00 6.92 6.14
CA THR A 119 4.18 6.85 4.69
C THR A 119 5.24 7.85 4.25
N TRP A 120 6.16 7.43 3.39
CA TRP A 120 7.18 8.30 2.78
C TRP A 120 7.07 8.31 1.26
N VAL A 121 7.20 9.51 0.70
CA VAL A 121 7.32 9.73 -0.75
C VAL A 121 8.76 10.11 -1.08
N ILE A 122 9.45 9.26 -1.84
CA ILE A 122 10.87 9.42 -2.17
C ILE A 122 10.99 9.52 -3.69
N SER A 123 11.32 10.71 -4.20
CA SER A 123 11.37 10.99 -5.64
C SER A 123 12.19 12.25 -5.94
N PRO A 124 12.79 12.39 -7.13
CA PRO A 124 13.30 13.69 -7.59
C PRO A 124 12.21 14.76 -7.72
N PHE A 125 10.94 14.36 -7.88
CA PHE A 125 9.79 15.27 -8.02
C PHE A 125 9.16 15.68 -6.68
N ALA A 126 9.50 14.99 -5.59
CA ALA A 126 8.87 15.21 -4.29
C ALA A 126 9.28 16.57 -3.72
N LYS A 127 8.33 17.25 -3.07
CA LYS A 127 8.61 18.46 -2.28
C LYS A 127 9.67 18.15 -1.23
N LYS A 128 10.80 18.86 -1.28
CA LYS A 128 11.93 18.60 -0.38
C LYS A 128 11.61 19.08 1.04
N ARG A 129 11.97 18.26 2.05
CA ARG A 129 11.83 18.59 3.49
C ARG A 129 10.39 19.01 3.84
N HIS A 130 9.43 18.27 3.30
CA HIS A 130 8.01 18.61 3.40
C HIS A 130 7.26 17.57 4.23
N LEU A 131 6.39 18.03 5.11
CA LEU A 131 5.36 17.24 5.75
C LEU A 131 4.05 17.58 5.05
N GLU A 132 3.47 16.60 4.37
CA GLU A 132 2.16 16.75 3.73
C GLU A 132 1.05 16.43 4.74
N GLY A 133 0.11 17.36 4.90
CA GLY A 133 -0.94 17.30 5.93
C GLY A 133 -2.29 16.82 5.42
N THR A 134 -2.40 16.55 4.11
CA THR A 134 -3.60 15.98 3.49
C THR A 134 -3.92 14.60 4.09
N LEU A 135 -5.23 14.29 4.20
CA LEU A 135 -5.68 12.98 4.67
C LEU A 135 -5.50 11.93 3.57
N TYR A 136 -4.77 10.87 3.89
CA TYR A 136 -4.53 9.72 3.01
C TYR A 136 -4.94 8.41 3.70
N GLU A 137 -5.18 7.41 2.88
CA GLU A 137 -5.34 6.01 3.28
C GLU A 137 -4.74 5.09 2.20
N HIS A 138 -4.74 3.77 2.39
CA HIS A 138 -4.05 2.85 1.48
C HIS A 138 -4.52 2.98 0.01
N THR A 139 -5.80 3.29 -0.24
CA THR A 139 -6.29 3.50 -1.61
C THR A 139 -5.75 4.77 -2.26
N SER A 140 -5.18 5.72 -1.52
CA SER A 140 -4.51 6.91 -2.09
C SER A 140 -3.36 6.52 -3.03
N ILE A 141 -2.70 5.38 -2.79
CA ILE A 141 -1.66 4.84 -3.68
C ILE A 141 -2.28 4.40 -5.02
N LEU A 142 -3.47 3.79 -5.00
CA LEU A 142 -4.18 3.42 -6.22
C LEU A 142 -4.65 4.67 -6.97
N LYS A 143 -5.22 5.67 -6.27
CA LYS A 143 -5.59 6.97 -6.88
C LYS A 143 -4.39 7.65 -7.54
N PHE A 144 -3.21 7.57 -6.91
CA PHE A 144 -1.98 8.10 -7.47
C PHE A 144 -1.61 7.40 -8.79
N ILE A 145 -1.60 6.06 -8.80
CA ILE A 145 -1.34 5.26 -10.00
C ILE A 145 -2.37 5.58 -11.10
N GLU A 146 -3.65 5.65 -10.75
CA GLU A 146 -4.72 6.02 -11.68
C GLU A 146 -4.49 7.39 -12.30
N THR A 147 -4.10 8.38 -11.48
CA THR A 147 -3.82 9.74 -11.94
C THR A 147 -2.60 9.79 -12.85
N VAL A 148 -1.48 9.16 -12.45
CA VAL A 148 -0.22 9.15 -13.21
C VAL A 148 -0.38 8.50 -14.58
N PHE A 149 -1.13 7.39 -14.65
CA PHE A 149 -1.30 6.61 -15.88
C PHE A 149 -2.62 6.89 -16.61
N ASN A 150 -3.39 7.89 -16.17
CA ASN A 150 -4.71 8.24 -16.73
C ASN A 150 -5.64 7.02 -16.87
N LEU A 151 -5.76 6.24 -15.79
CA LEU A 151 -6.57 5.02 -15.73
C LEU A 151 -7.95 5.32 -15.12
N PRO A 152 -9.00 4.54 -15.49
CA PRO A 152 -10.27 4.60 -14.77
C PRO A 152 -10.12 4.09 -13.34
N THR A 153 -11.01 4.54 -12.45
CA THR A 153 -10.93 4.15 -11.04
C THR A 153 -11.29 2.69 -10.80
N LEU A 154 -10.51 2.01 -9.95
CA LEU A 154 -10.70 0.60 -9.61
C LEU A 154 -11.78 0.37 -8.54
N ALA A 155 -12.07 1.35 -7.69
CA ALA A 155 -12.90 1.13 -6.50
C ALA A 155 -14.41 1.30 -6.75
N SER A 156 -14.82 2.08 -7.74
CA SER A 156 -16.22 2.16 -8.18
C SER A 156 -16.72 0.84 -8.79
N VAL A 157 -15.81 -0.01 -9.26
CA VAL A 157 -16.14 -1.27 -9.94
C VAL A 157 -16.44 -2.40 -8.94
N ASN A 158 -15.92 -2.32 -7.71
CA ASN A 158 -15.91 -3.49 -6.82
C ASN A 158 -16.78 -3.40 -5.57
N HIS A 159 -17.31 -2.26 -5.12
CA HIS A 159 -18.12 -2.21 -3.88
C HIS A 159 -19.45 -2.99 -3.93
N GLN A 160 -19.86 -3.54 -5.10
CA GLN A 160 -21.12 -4.26 -5.25
C GLN A 160 -21.19 -5.59 -4.48
N PHE A 161 -20.05 -6.19 -4.09
CA PHE A 161 -20.05 -7.41 -3.27
C PHE A 161 -20.26 -7.11 -1.78
N ASP A 162 -19.97 -5.89 -1.32
CA ASP A 162 -20.14 -5.50 0.08
C ASP A 162 -21.60 -5.14 0.33
N THR A 163 -22.38 -6.11 0.78
CA THR A 163 -23.80 -5.91 1.16
C THR A 163 -23.99 -5.54 2.63
N SER A 164 -22.98 -5.80 3.47
CA SER A 164 -23.00 -5.55 4.92
C SER A 164 -21.61 -5.66 5.53
N THR A 165 -21.43 -5.14 6.74
CA THR A 165 -20.22 -5.31 7.55
C THR A 165 -20.47 -6.25 8.73
N PRO A 166 -19.44 -6.94 9.29
CA PRO A 166 -19.61 -7.81 10.45
C PRO A 166 -20.27 -7.08 11.63
N GLY A 167 -21.18 -7.77 12.32
CA GLY A 167 -21.89 -7.22 13.47
C GLY A 167 -21.33 -7.65 14.82
N GLY A 168 -22.03 -7.26 15.89
CA GLY A 168 -21.69 -7.63 17.26
C GLY A 168 -20.90 -6.57 18.03
N PRO A 169 -20.60 -6.85 19.31
CA PRO A 169 -20.15 -5.83 20.27
C PRO A 169 -18.77 -5.23 19.96
N ASN A 170 -17.96 -5.93 19.17
CA ASN A 170 -16.63 -5.48 18.76
C ASN A 170 -16.65 -4.69 17.44
N ASN A 171 -17.81 -4.55 16.80
CA ASN A 171 -17.96 -3.88 15.52
C ASN A 171 -18.76 -2.58 15.70
N ALA A 172 -18.05 -1.47 15.95
CA ALA A 172 -18.67 -0.15 16.12
C ALA A 172 -19.57 0.24 14.93
N ALA A 173 -19.16 -0.15 13.71
CA ALA A 173 -19.92 -0.11 12.46
C ALA A 173 -21.38 -0.56 12.61
N SER A 174 -21.58 -1.65 13.36
CA SER A 174 -22.87 -2.31 13.50
C SER A 174 -23.77 -1.67 14.54
N ASN A 175 -23.24 -0.79 15.39
CA ASN A 175 -23.99 -0.15 16.47
C ASN A 175 -24.85 -1.15 17.29
N GLY A 176 -24.26 -2.29 17.64
CA GLY A 176 -24.92 -3.37 18.39
C GLY A 176 -25.86 -4.27 17.58
N GLN A 177 -25.94 -4.11 16.26
CA GLN A 177 -26.74 -4.95 15.37
C GLN A 177 -26.00 -6.23 14.96
N ALA A 178 -26.76 -7.19 14.42
CA ALA A 178 -26.23 -8.46 13.90
C ALA A 178 -25.29 -8.29 12.70
N VAL A 179 -25.46 -7.20 11.94
CA VAL A 179 -24.58 -6.74 10.86
C VAL A 179 -24.60 -5.21 10.81
N GLY A 180 -23.52 -4.59 10.31
CA GLY A 180 -23.48 -3.16 10.02
C GLY A 180 -23.78 -2.82 8.56
N PRO A 181 -23.92 -1.53 8.23
CA PRO A 181 -24.11 -1.08 6.86
C PRO A 181 -22.89 -1.45 6.00
N PRO A 182 -23.04 -1.61 4.67
CA PRO A 182 -21.92 -1.92 3.78
C PRO A 182 -20.85 -0.83 3.82
N ALA A 183 -19.61 -1.20 3.52
CA ALA A 183 -18.54 -0.22 3.35
C ALA A 183 -18.76 0.55 2.03
N PRO A 184 -18.96 1.87 2.06
CA PRO A 184 -19.05 2.65 0.84
C PRO A 184 -17.68 2.70 0.15
N PRO A 185 -17.63 2.75 -1.20
CA PRO A 185 -16.38 2.99 -1.90
C PRO A 185 -15.79 4.34 -1.46
N ARG A 186 -14.48 4.37 -1.19
CA ARG A 186 -13.76 5.55 -0.67
C ARG A 186 -12.96 6.31 -1.73
N ASP A 187 -12.86 5.76 -2.93
CA ASP A 187 -12.14 6.34 -4.06
C ASP A 187 -12.73 7.67 -4.56
N GLY A 188 -14.06 7.79 -4.55
CA GLY A 188 -14.75 9.02 -4.94
C GLY A 188 -14.75 10.11 -3.86
N ARG A 189 -14.16 9.88 -2.69
CA ARG A 189 -14.19 10.84 -1.58
C ARG A 189 -13.18 11.98 -1.79
N PRO A 190 -13.63 13.24 -1.88
CA PRO A 190 -12.75 14.38 -2.07
C PRO A 190 -11.91 14.69 -0.84
N GLU A 191 -12.27 14.15 0.33
CA GLU A 191 -11.50 14.32 1.56
C GLU A 191 -10.24 13.45 1.62
N ILE A 192 -10.14 12.41 0.76
CA ILE A 192 -9.00 11.49 0.69
C ILE A 192 -8.15 11.87 -0.53
N GLY A 193 -6.95 12.39 -0.27
CA GLY A 193 -6.01 12.83 -1.30
C GLY A 193 -5.47 11.68 -2.17
N ASN A 194 -4.83 12.05 -3.28
CA ASN A 194 -4.29 11.11 -4.27
C ASN A 194 -2.75 11.14 -4.36
N LEU A 195 -2.09 11.70 -3.34
CA LEU A 195 -0.63 11.87 -3.22
C LEU A 195 -0.01 12.86 -4.21
N MET A 196 -0.76 13.41 -5.17
CA MET A 196 -0.22 14.41 -6.12
C MET A 196 0.25 15.67 -5.39
N GLU A 197 -0.34 15.97 -4.24
CA GLU A 197 0.02 17.07 -3.35
C GLU A 197 1.45 16.95 -2.83
N CYS A 198 2.04 15.75 -2.79
CA CYS A 198 3.41 15.54 -2.35
C CYS A 198 4.49 16.06 -3.32
N PHE A 199 4.11 16.45 -4.54
CA PHE A 199 5.05 16.77 -5.62
C PHE A 199 5.03 18.26 -5.99
N SER A 200 6.12 18.73 -6.60
CA SER A 200 6.24 20.07 -7.18
C SER A 200 6.69 19.95 -8.63
N PHE A 201 5.73 19.66 -9.51
CA PHE A 201 5.89 19.74 -10.95
C PHE A 201 5.63 21.16 -11.46
#